data_AF-A0A6M3Y5E5-F1
#
_entry.id   AF-A0A6M3Y5E5-F1
#
_cell.length_a   1.000
_cell.length_b   1.000
_cell.length_c   1.000
_cell.angle_alpha   90.00
_cell.angle_beta   90.00
_cell.angle_gamma   90.00
#
_symmetry.space_group_name_H-M   'P 1'
#
loop_
_entity.id
_entity.type
_entity.pdbx_description
1 polymer ?
#
loop_
_entity_poly.entity_id
_entity_poly.type
_entity_poly.pdbx_seq_one_letter_code
_entity_poly.pdbx_strand_id
1 'polypeptide(L)'
;MGAEQAFYKTPESLQAAIDAYFTSCDIEKEVQTLTKRGDVVTYRRKTPYTVIDLALALGFDNRHSLFDYEKRNNGKVWAASIIRRAKGRIEAQRLQMALLGDVDSHIARLDLSSNFGYSEKNVTEHHLIDDRITDEER
;
A
#
# COMPACT_ATOMS: atom_id res chain seq x y z
N MET A 1 20.46 23.41 0.53
CA MET A 1 19.62 24.08 1.54
C MET A 1 18.41 23.20 1.80
N GLY A 2 18.57 22.14 2.62
CA GLY A 2 17.48 21.20 2.93
C GLY A 2 16.64 21.79 4.04
N ALA A 3 15.54 22.46 3.67
CA ALA A 3 14.62 23.03 4.64
C ALA A 3 14.13 21.94 5.59
N GLU A 4 14.24 22.23 6.88
CA GLU A 4 13.62 21.52 7.99
C GLU A 4 12.09 21.60 7.81
N GLN A 5 11.54 20.75 6.94
CA GLN A 5 10.12 20.73 6.64
C GLN A 5 9.39 19.99 7.77
N ALA A 6 9.16 20.72 8.84
CA ALA A 6 8.08 20.39 9.78
C ALA A 6 6.73 20.66 9.08
N PHE A 7 6.33 19.76 8.16
CA PHE A 7 5.05 19.85 7.43
C PHE A 7 3.86 20.06 8.38
N TYR A 8 3.86 19.34 9.50
CA TYR A 8 2.81 19.44 10.52
C TYR A 8 3.42 19.80 11.89
N LYS A 9 2.80 20.77 12.56
CA LYS A 9 3.22 21.26 13.89
C LYS A 9 2.43 20.64 15.05
N THR A 10 1.17 20.26 14.80
CA THR A 10 0.27 19.72 15.82
C THR A 10 -0.36 18.40 15.34
N PRO A 11 -0.72 17.50 16.27
CA PRO A 11 -1.39 16.25 15.94
C PRO A 11 -2.75 16.47 15.26
N GLU A 12 -3.49 17.51 15.66
CA GLU A 12 -4.81 17.82 15.11
C GLU A 12 -4.71 18.20 13.63
N SER A 13 -3.69 18.98 13.25
CA SER A 13 -3.48 19.39 11.86
C SER A 13 -3.14 18.21 10.96
N LEU A 14 -2.31 17.27 11.44
CA LEU A 14 -1.99 16.06 10.69
C LEU A 14 -3.20 15.14 10.57
N GLN A 15 -3.95 14.93 11.67
CA GLN A 15 -5.14 14.09 11.67
C GLN A 15 -6.21 14.66 10.72
N ALA A 16 -6.45 15.98 10.74
CA ALA A 16 -7.41 16.62 9.85
C ALA A 16 -7.05 16.46 8.36
N ALA A 17 -5.76 16.57 8.00
CA ALA A 17 -5.32 16.36 6.63
C ALA A 17 -5.51 14.90 6.17
N ILE A 18 -5.23 13.94 7.05
CA ILE A 18 -5.47 12.51 6.81
C ILE A 18 -6.97 12.20 6.68
N ASP A 19 -7.79 12.77 7.56
CA ASP A 19 -9.24 12.58 7.53
C ASP A 19 -9.83 13.17 6.25
N ALA A 20 -9.38 14.36 5.83
CA ALA A 20 -9.78 14.97 4.57
C ALA A 20 -9.45 14.07 3.37
N TYR A 21 -8.26 13.44 3.35
CA TYR A 21 -7.90 12.46 2.33
C TYR A 21 -8.89 11.28 2.31
N PHE A 22 -9.13 10.64 3.45
CA PHE A 22 -10.05 9.50 3.50
C PHE A 22 -11.48 9.89 3.12
N THR A 23 -11.98 11.05 3.57
CA THR A 23 -13.29 11.57 3.16
C THR A 23 -13.36 11.75 1.65
N SER A 24 -12.29 12.27 1.02
CA SER A 24 -12.25 12.44 -0.45
C SER A 24 -12.32 11.10 -1.20
N CYS A 25 -11.72 10.05 -0.64
CA CYS A 25 -11.77 8.71 -1.22
C CYS A 25 -13.10 8.00 -1.00
N ASP A 26 -13.75 8.28 0.14
CA ASP A 26 -15.05 7.71 0.52
C ASP A 26 -16.22 8.24 -0.32
N ILE A 27 -16.02 9.34 -1.06
CA ILE A 27 -16.99 9.83 -2.04
C ILE A 27 -17.13 8.80 -3.17
N GLU A 28 -18.34 8.27 -3.31
CA GLU A 28 -18.68 7.38 -4.42
C GLU A 28 -18.70 8.15 -5.74
N LYS A 29 -18.04 7.58 -6.74
CA LYS A 29 -18.02 8.10 -8.11
C LYS A 29 -18.77 7.13 -9.01
N GLU A 30 -19.55 7.67 -9.93
CA GLU A 30 -20.17 6.86 -10.99
C GLU A 30 -19.10 6.49 -12.01
N VAL A 31 -18.95 5.18 -12.22
CA VAL A 31 -18.03 4.61 -13.18
C VAL A 31 -18.86 3.84 -14.20
N GLN A 32 -18.60 4.13 -15.48
CA GLN A 32 -19.19 3.39 -16.59
C GLN A 32 -18.17 2.37 -17.08
N THR A 33 -18.62 1.13 -17.23
CA THR A 33 -17.82 0.06 -17.84
C THR A 33 -18.63 -0.65 -18.91
N LEU A 34 -17.95 -1.23 -19.89
CA LEU A 34 -18.55 -2.04 -20.93
C LEU A 34 -18.57 -3.50 -20.47
N THR A 35 -19.74 -4.15 -20.60
CA THR A 35 -19.83 -5.60 -20.41
C THR A 35 -19.18 -6.31 -21.59
N LYS A 36 -18.93 -7.61 -21.44
CA LYS A 36 -18.45 -8.48 -22.53
C LYS A 36 -19.37 -8.51 -23.75
N ARG A 37 -20.63 -8.06 -23.61
CA ARG A 37 -21.64 -7.98 -24.68
C ARG A 37 -21.75 -6.59 -25.29
N GLY A 38 -20.98 -5.62 -24.81
CA GLY A 38 -21.01 -4.23 -25.29
C GLY A 38 -22.03 -3.32 -24.60
N ASP A 39 -22.74 -3.83 -23.59
CA ASP A 39 -23.69 -3.01 -22.82
C ASP A 39 -22.93 -2.08 -21.87
N VAL A 40 -23.39 -0.83 -21.73
CA VAL A 40 -22.84 0.10 -20.74
C VAL A 40 -23.50 -0.16 -19.39
N VAL A 41 -22.70 -0.55 -18.40
CA VAL A 41 -23.14 -0.69 -17.01
C VAL A 41 -22.57 0.45 -16.20
N THR A 42 -23.44 1.18 -15.51
CA THR A 42 -23.07 2.23 -14.56
C THR A 42 -23.17 1.69 -13.15
N TYR A 43 -22.11 1.85 -12.37
CA TYR A 43 -22.11 1.50 -10.95
C TYR A 43 -21.31 2.54 -10.15
N ARG A 44 -21.58 2.58 -8.85
CA ARG A 44 -20.89 3.48 -7.93
C ARG A 44 -19.71 2.75 -7.29
N ARG A 45 -18.54 3.38 -7.32
CA ARG A 45 -17.33 2.85 -6.67
C ARG A 45 -16.63 3.95 -5.88
N LYS A 46 -16.15 3.58 -4.69
CA LYS A 46 -15.23 4.42 -3.92
C LYS A 46 -13.82 4.37 -4.49
N THR A 47 -13.05 5.43 -4.25
CA THR A 47 -11.64 5.45 -4.64
C THR A 47 -10.86 4.56 -3.66
N PRO A 48 -9.99 3.64 -4.13
CA PRO A 48 -9.16 2.85 -3.23
C PRO A 48 -8.19 3.77 -2.48
N TYR A 49 -7.98 3.50 -1.20
CA TYR A 49 -6.95 4.17 -0.42
C TYR A 49 -5.59 3.62 -0.82
N THR A 50 -4.63 4.48 -1.10
CA THR A 50 -3.24 4.09 -1.34
C THR A 50 -2.29 4.89 -0.46
N VAL A 51 -1.12 4.32 -0.16
CA VAL A 51 -0.08 5.02 0.61
C VAL A 51 0.53 6.16 -0.19
N ILE A 52 0.62 6.02 -1.52
CA ILE A 52 1.15 7.06 -2.39
C ILE A 52 0.23 8.27 -2.46
N ASP A 53 -1.09 8.06 -2.62
CA ASP A 53 -2.04 9.17 -2.68
C ASP A 53 -2.17 9.86 -1.32
N LEU A 54 -2.08 9.11 -0.22
CA LEU A 54 -1.98 9.69 1.11
C LEU A 54 -0.75 10.60 1.22
N ALA A 55 0.43 10.14 0.78
CA ALA A 55 1.65 10.94 0.83
C ALA A 55 1.51 12.24 0.01
N LEU A 56 0.97 12.14 -1.20
CA LEU A 56 0.71 13.30 -2.07
C LEU A 56 -0.31 14.26 -1.45
N ALA A 57 -1.40 13.75 -0.90
CA ALA A 57 -2.43 14.55 -0.23
C ALA A 57 -1.89 15.30 1.00
N LEU A 58 -0.93 14.71 1.71
CA LEU A 58 -0.24 15.34 2.83
C LEU A 58 0.86 16.33 2.41
N GLY A 59 1.14 16.44 1.11
CA GLY A 59 2.13 17.37 0.54
C GLY A 59 3.56 16.81 0.44
N PHE A 60 3.75 15.50 0.58
CA PHE A 60 5.04 14.86 0.36
C PHE A 60 5.30 14.60 -1.13
N ASP A 61 6.57 14.65 -1.55
CA ASP A 61 6.95 14.39 -2.95
C ASP A 61 6.72 12.93 -3.37
N ASN A 62 6.83 12.00 -2.43
CA ASN A 62 6.70 10.57 -2.68
C ASN A 62 6.42 9.81 -1.36
N ARG A 63 6.06 8.52 -1.50
CA ARG A 63 5.79 7.63 -0.36
C ARG A 63 6.99 7.44 0.59
N HIS A 64 8.22 7.50 0.08
CA HIS A 64 9.42 7.31 0.91
C HIS A 64 9.62 8.50 1.85
N SER A 65 9.31 9.72 1.41
CA SER A 65 9.32 10.92 2.25
C SER A 65 8.34 10.79 3.42
N LEU A 66 7.15 10.20 3.21
CA LEU A 66 6.20 9.89 4.29
C LEU A 66 6.77 8.86 5.28
N PHE A 67 7.44 7.81 4.79
CA PHE A 67 8.07 6.81 5.66
C PHE A 67 9.24 7.37 6.44
N ASP A 68 10.02 8.25 5.84
CA ASP A 68 11.10 8.95 6.52
C ASP A 68 10.56 9.89 7.59
N TYR A 69 9.45 10.58 7.33
CA TYR A 69 8.76 11.38 8.32
C TYR A 69 8.23 10.53 9.50
N GLU A 70 7.66 9.35 9.22
CA GLU A 70 7.25 8.36 10.23
C GLU A 70 8.42 7.86 11.09
N LYS A 71 9.62 7.70 10.50
CA LYS A 71 10.81 7.16 11.19
C LYS A 71 11.59 8.22 11.96
N ARG A 72 11.85 9.37 11.34
CA ARG A 72 12.76 10.41 11.86
C ARG A 72 12.21 11.10 13.10
N ASN A 73 10.88 11.09 13.28
CA ASN A 73 10.17 11.34 14.53
C ASN A 73 10.58 12.55 15.39
N ASN A 74 11.44 13.49 14.96
CA ASN A 74 12.00 14.69 15.64
C ASN A 74 11.26 15.16 16.92
N GLY A 75 11.22 14.35 18.00
CA GLY A 75 10.37 14.56 19.18
C GLY A 75 8.84 14.42 19.01
N LYS A 76 8.31 14.17 17.80
CA LYS A 76 6.87 14.07 17.48
C LYS A 76 6.37 12.62 17.42
N VAL A 77 6.39 11.92 18.55
CA VAL A 77 5.89 10.53 18.66
C VAL A 77 4.43 10.39 18.19
N TRP A 78 3.63 11.45 18.37
CA TRP A 78 2.25 11.52 17.89
C TRP A 78 2.15 11.38 16.36
N ALA A 79 3.11 11.90 15.59
CA ALA A 79 3.06 11.89 14.13
C ALA A 79 3.18 10.46 13.59
N ALA A 80 4.16 9.69 14.08
CA ALA A 80 4.28 8.28 13.73
C ALA A 80 3.04 7.46 14.13
N SER A 81 2.48 7.71 15.31
CA SER A 81 1.26 7.00 15.75
C SER A 81 0.08 7.28 14.80
N ILE A 82 -0.16 8.55 14.46
CA ILE A 82 -1.23 8.95 13.52
C ILE A 82 -1.00 8.31 12.14
N ILE A 83 0.21 8.38 11.60
CA ILE A 83 0.54 7.83 10.28
C ILE A 83 0.40 6.30 10.26
N ARG A 84 0.83 5.61 11.31
CA ARG A 84 0.66 4.14 11.42
C ARG A 84 -0.81 3.75 11.46
N ARG A 85 -1.65 4.49 12.20
CA ARG A 85 -3.11 4.27 12.19
C ARG A 85 -3.69 4.47 10.80
N ALA A 86 -3.28 5.52 10.09
CA ALA A 86 -3.70 5.77 8.72
C ALA A 86 -3.26 4.64 7.77
N LYS A 87 -2.01 4.20 7.85
CA LYS A 87 -1.49 3.05 7.08
C LYS A 87 -2.26 1.77 7.39
N GLY A 88 -2.58 1.49 8.65
CA GLY A 88 -3.40 0.32 9.02
C GLY A 88 -4.81 0.38 8.45
N ARG A 89 -5.42 1.57 8.34
CA ARG A 89 -6.72 1.74 7.65
C ARG A 89 -6.61 1.44 6.15
N ILE A 90 -5.52 1.89 5.51
CA ILE A 90 -5.23 1.57 4.10
C ILE A 90 -5.07 0.05 3.95
N GLU A 91 -4.24 -0.56 4.78
CA GLU A 91 -3.98 -2.01 4.78
C GLU A 91 -5.27 -2.82 4.85
N ALA A 92 -6.14 -2.48 5.81
CA ALA A 92 -7.41 -3.17 6.02
C ALA A 92 -8.31 -3.09 4.77
N GLN A 93 -8.44 -1.92 4.15
CA GLN A 93 -9.25 -1.77 2.95
C GLN A 93 -8.65 -2.57 1.78
N ARG A 94 -7.33 -2.50 1.57
CA ARG A 94 -6.65 -3.20 0.49
C ARG A 94 -6.76 -4.71 0.63
N LEU A 95 -6.62 -5.22 1.85
CA LEU A 95 -6.85 -6.63 2.15
C LEU A 95 -8.30 -7.04 1.89
N GLN A 96 -9.27 -6.23 2.32
CA GLN A 96 -10.69 -6.50 2.07
C GLN A 96 -11.01 -6.53 0.56
N MET A 97 -10.50 -5.57 -0.22
CA MET A 97 -10.68 -5.56 -1.68
C MET A 97 -10.06 -6.80 -2.34
N ALA A 98 -8.88 -7.23 -1.88
CA ALA A 98 -8.23 -8.43 -2.39
C ALA A 98 -9.03 -9.70 -2.07
N LEU A 99 -9.58 -9.82 -0.85
CA LEU A 99 -10.42 -10.94 -0.43
C LEU A 99 -11.74 -11.02 -1.21
N LEU A 100 -12.34 -9.87 -1.53
CA LEU A 100 -13.57 -9.80 -2.31
C LEU A 100 -13.36 -10.03 -3.82
N GLY A 101 -12.10 -10.05 -4.29
CA GLY A 101 -11.78 -10.16 -5.72
C GLY A 101 -12.02 -8.86 -6.51
N ASP A 102 -12.11 -7.71 -5.84
CA ASP A 102 -12.32 -6.39 -6.47
C ASP A 102 -11.06 -5.87 -7.18
N VAL A 103 -9.92 -6.50 -6.92
CA VAL A 103 -8.61 -6.20 -7.50
C VAL A 103 -7.95 -7.49 -7.95
N ASP A 104 -7.13 -7.39 -9.01
CA ASP A 104 -6.32 -8.50 -9.47
C ASP A 104 -5.36 -8.98 -8.37
N SER A 105 -5.21 -10.30 -8.23
CA SER A 105 -4.42 -10.91 -7.16
C SER A 105 -2.93 -10.58 -7.25
N HIS A 106 -2.38 -10.37 -8.45
CA HIS A 106 -1.00 -9.92 -8.61
C HIS A 106 -0.82 -8.46 -8.18
N ILE A 107 -1.80 -7.60 -8.49
CA ILE A 107 -1.77 -6.20 -8.05
C ILE A 107 -1.89 -6.13 -6.52
N ALA A 108 -2.80 -6.92 -5.94
CA ALA A 108 -2.94 -7.01 -4.48
C ALA A 108 -1.64 -7.49 -3.82
N ARG A 109 -1.01 -8.54 -4.37
CA ARG A 109 0.29 -9.04 -3.88
C ARG A 109 1.39 -7.99 -3.96
N LEU A 110 1.52 -7.30 -5.10
CA LEU A 110 2.51 -6.24 -5.30
C LEU A 110 2.32 -5.11 -4.28
N ASP A 111 1.07 -4.68 -4.08
CA ASP A 111 0.73 -3.60 -3.17
C ASP A 111 0.99 -3.97 -1.69
N LEU A 112 0.50 -5.14 -1.26
CA LEU A 112 0.68 -5.62 0.11
C LEU A 112 2.15 -5.88 0.46
N SER A 113 2.91 -6.48 -0.46
CA SER A 113 4.34 -6.71 -0.25
C SER A 113 5.13 -5.41 -0.20
N SER A 114 4.87 -4.47 -1.13
CA SER A 114 5.64 -3.23 -1.23
C SER A 114 5.37 -2.24 -0.10
N ASN A 115 4.13 -2.17 0.39
CA ASN A 115 3.71 -1.15 1.34
C ASN A 115 3.60 -1.66 2.79
N PHE A 116 3.33 -2.96 2.99
CA PHE A 116 3.04 -3.54 4.30
C PHE A 116 3.95 -4.74 4.65
N GLY A 117 4.87 -5.13 3.77
CA GLY A 117 5.88 -6.14 4.07
C GLY A 117 5.38 -7.59 4.03
N TYR A 118 4.22 -7.83 3.39
CA TYR A 118 3.73 -9.19 3.17
C TYR A 118 4.71 -9.96 2.26
N SER A 119 5.02 -11.19 2.62
CA SER A 119 5.84 -12.08 1.81
C SER A 119 5.27 -13.48 1.82
N GLU A 120 5.38 -14.17 0.68
CA GLU A 120 5.06 -15.58 0.57
C GLU A 120 6.30 -16.39 0.97
N LYS A 121 6.12 -17.43 1.78
CA LYS A 121 7.20 -18.36 2.12
C LYS A 121 7.37 -19.34 0.95
N ASN A 122 8.41 -19.15 0.15
CA ASN A 122 8.80 -20.13 -0.86
C ASN A 122 9.73 -21.17 -0.22
N VAL A 123 9.25 -22.40 -0.08
CA VAL A 123 10.13 -23.53 0.26
C VAL A 123 10.75 -24.01 -1.04
N THR A 124 12.06 -23.83 -1.18
CA THR A 124 12.80 -24.33 -2.35
C THR A 124 13.45 -25.65 -1.96
N GLU A 125 12.99 -26.77 -2.52
CA GLU A 125 13.65 -28.06 -2.36
C GLU A 125 14.86 -28.11 -3.30
N HIS A 126 16.06 -28.13 -2.72
CA HIS A 126 17.29 -28.31 -3.48
C HIS A 126 17.56 -29.81 -3.60
N HIS A 127 17.18 -30.43 -4.72
CA HIS A 127 17.63 -31.78 -5.04
C HIS A 127 19.12 -31.70 -5.40
N LEU A 128 19.98 -32.20 -4.51
CA LEU A 128 21.38 -32.46 -4.83
C LEU A 128 21.40 -33.66 -5.78
N ILE A 129 21.81 -33.43 -7.03
CA ILE A 129 22.16 -34.52 -7.95
C ILE A 129 23.51 -35.07 -7.46
N ASP A 130 23.52 -36.27 -6.89
CA ASP A 130 24.75 -36.95 -6.48
C ASP A 130 25.42 -37.52 -7.74
N ASP A 131 26.30 -36.73 -8.36
CA ASP A 131 27.10 -37.11 -9.54
C ASP A 131 28.23 -38.11 -9.18
N ARG A 132 27.91 -39.14 -8.39
CA ARG A 132 28.77 -40.33 -8.27
C ARG A 132 28.46 -41.27 -9.43
N ILE A 133 28.88 -40.85 -10.62
CA ILE A 133 29.13 -41.79 -11.71
C ILE A 133 30.26 -42.69 -11.23
N THR A 134 29.92 -43.96 -11.02
CA THR A 134 30.85 -45.04 -10.71
C THR A 134 31.87 -45.19 -11.82
N ASP A 135 33.12 -44.80 -11.56
CA ASP A 135 34.30 -45.22 -12.34
C ASP A 135 34.54 -46.73 -12.09
N GLU A 136 33.73 -47.59 -12.69
CA GLU A 136 33.86 -49.05 -12.55
C GLU A 136 33.91 -49.80 -13.89
N GLU A 137 34.42 -49.19 -14.97
CA GLU A 137 34.74 -49.91 -16.22
C GLU A 137 36.07 -49.46 -16.88
N ARG A 138 37.22 -49.72 -16.23
CA ARG A 138 38.48 -49.89 -16.97
C ARG A 138 39.42 -50.91 -16.34
#